data_AF-A0A212S3M3-F1
#
_entry.id   AF-A0A212S3M3-F1
#
_cell.length_a   1.000
_cell.length_b   1.000
_cell.length_c   1.000
_cell.angle_alpha   90.00
_cell.angle_beta   90.00
_cell.angle_gamma   90.00
#
_symmetry.space_group_name_H-M   'P 1'
#
loop_
_entity.id
_entity.type
_entity.pdbx_description
1 polymer ?
#
loop_
_entity_poly.entity_id
_entity_poly.type
_entity_poly.pdbx_seq_one_letter_code
_entity_poly.pdbx_strand_id
1 'polypeptide(L)'
;MYKDYIPCTVGPMDWTDRLAPKPPRRRYPFWARRDRRRTAQAMAAGRTAEEMALVNRVPVMEVEKLLRDEEFQELLRHYSAVASLPYEER
;
A
#
# COMPACT_ATOMS: atom_id res chain seq x y z
N MET A 1 10.52 48.78 -0.73
CA MET A 1 9.81 47.48 -0.87
C MET A 1 10.84 46.37 -1.08
N TYR A 2 11.31 45.76 0.00
CA TYR A 2 11.99 44.46 -0.04
C TYR A 2 11.46 43.69 1.17
N LYS A 3 10.37 42.95 0.95
CA LYS A 3 9.82 42.03 1.93
C LYS A 3 10.50 40.68 1.74
N ASP A 4 11.23 40.28 2.78
CA ASP A 4 11.33 38.91 3.28
C ASP A 4 11.82 37.84 2.30
N TYR A 5 13.14 37.72 2.18
CA TYR A 5 13.76 36.42 1.88
C TYR A 5 14.43 35.90 3.15
N ILE A 6 13.65 35.21 3.98
CA ILE A 6 14.19 34.39 5.08
C ILE A 6 14.76 33.15 4.39
N PRO A 7 16.08 32.92 4.38
CA PRO A 7 16.59 31.64 3.91
C PRO A 7 15.98 30.56 4.81
N CYS A 8 15.24 29.63 4.21
CA CYS A 8 14.79 28.41 4.88
C CYS A 8 16.04 27.76 5.49
N THR A 9 16.25 28.00 6.79
CA THR A 9 17.27 27.34 7.57
C THR A 9 16.95 25.86 7.51
N VAL A 10 17.64 25.15 6.64
CA VAL A 10 17.80 23.70 6.72
C VAL A 10 18.37 23.49 8.12
N GLY A 11 17.52 23.07 9.06
CA GLY A 11 17.92 22.83 10.44
C GLY A 11 19.17 21.94 10.45
N PRO A 12 20.05 22.06 11.47
CA PRO A 12 21.29 21.30 11.51
C PRO A 12 20.94 19.82 11.37
N MET A 13 21.43 19.21 10.29
CA MET A 13 21.29 17.79 10.03
C MET A 13 21.94 17.08 11.20
N ASP A 14 21.11 16.50 12.07
CA ASP A 14 21.54 15.88 13.31
C ASP A 14 22.58 14.81 12.97
N TRP A 15 23.80 14.96 13.46
CA TRP A 15 24.88 14.01 13.19
C TRP A 15 24.50 12.59 13.68
N THR A 16 23.54 12.50 14.62
CA THR A 16 22.97 11.22 15.07
C THR A 16 22.06 10.55 14.03
N ASP A 17 21.44 11.28 13.09
CA ASP A 17 20.66 10.70 11.97
C ASP A 17 21.55 9.89 11.02
N ARG A 18 22.88 10.12 10.99
CA ARG A 18 23.84 9.28 10.25
C ARG A 18 24.17 7.98 10.96
N LEU A 19 24.10 7.96 12.29
CA LEU A 19 24.44 6.81 13.13
C LEU A 19 23.27 5.84 13.29
N ALA A 20 22.04 6.35 13.21
CA ALA A 20 20.83 5.53 13.23
C ALA A 20 19.89 6.03 12.13
N PRO A 21 19.89 5.43 10.92
CA PRO A 21 18.91 5.77 9.92
C PRO A 21 17.52 5.60 10.55
N LYS A 22 16.74 6.69 10.60
CA LYS A 22 15.37 6.66 11.12
C LYS A 22 14.67 5.45 10.53
N PRO A 23 14.09 4.56 11.37
CA PRO A 23 13.47 3.35 10.87
C PRO A 23 12.42 3.77 9.84
N PRO A 24 12.36 3.10 8.68
CA PRO A 24 11.44 3.47 7.63
C PRO A 24 10.05 3.54 8.22
N ARG A 25 9.39 4.71 8.10
CA ARG A 25 8.02 4.90 8.57
C ARG A 25 7.19 3.77 7.98
N ARG A 26 6.72 2.85 8.83
CA ARG A 26 5.88 1.72 8.42
C ARG A 26 4.60 2.30 7.80
N ARG A 27 4.59 2.45 6.48
CA ARG A 27 3.41 2.85 5.73
C ARG A 27 2.45 1.68 5.74
N TYR A 28 1.20 1.93 6.10
CA TYR A 28 0.15 0.93 6.01
C TYR A 28 0.08 0.39 4.57
N PRO A 29 0.27 -0.92 4.33
CA PRO A 29 0.41 -1.46 2.98
C PRO A 29 -0.82 -1.27 2.09
N PHE A 30 -2.01 -1.01 2.64
CA PHE A 30 -3.23 -0.80 1.85
C PHE A 30 -3.64 0.68 1.75
N TRP A 31 -2.75 1.60 2.10
CA TRP A 31 -2.98 3.03 1.95
C TRP A 31 -2.96 3.47 0.49
N ALA A 32 -2.03 2.92 -0.31
CA ALA A 32 -1.88 3.34 -1.70
C ALA A 32 -2.80 2.54 -2.63
N ARG A 33 -3.38 3.24 -3.61
CA ARG A 33 -4.22 2.64 -4.66
C ARG A 33 -3.51 1.50 -5.40
N ARG A 34 -2.21 1.63 -5.63
CA ARG A 34 -1.38 0.61 -6.30
C ARG A 34 -1.34 -0.70 -5.51
N ASP A 35 -1.21 -0.60 -4.20
CA ASP A 35 -1.08 -1.77 -3.33
C ASP A 35 -2.43 -2.49 -3.15
N ARG A 36 -3.54 -1.71 -3.07
CA ARG A 36 -4.90 -2.26 -3.14
C ARG A 36 -5.13 -3.03 -4.45
N ARG A 37 -4.76 -2.45 -5.60
CA ARG A 37 -4.86 -3.14 -6.90
C ARG A 37 -4.07 -4.43 -6.95
N ARG A 38 -2.81 -4.40 -6.51
CA ARG A 38 -1.95 -5.59 -6.48
C ARG A 38 -2.55 -6.70 -5.61
N THR A 39 -3.11 -6.32 -4.47
CA THR A 39 -3.74 -7.25 -3.52
C THR A 39 -5.02 -7.84 -4.10
N ALA A 40 -5.87 -7.02 -4.71
CA ALA A 40 -7.10 -7.46 -5.36
C ALA A 40 -6.82 -8.42 -6.53
N GLN A 41 -5.83 -8.12 -7.37
CA GLN A 41 -5.40 -9.01 -8.46
C GLN A 41 -4.90 -10.37 -7.93
N ALA A 42 -4.10 -10.35 -6.86
CA ALA A 42 -3.55 -11.57 -6.28
C ALA A 42 -4.65 -12.45 -5.66
N MET A 43 -5.63 -11.86 -4.98
CA MET A 43 -6.77 -12.61 -4.42
C MET A 43 -7.73 -13.09 -5.50
N ALA A 44 -7.97 -12.30 -6.56
CA ALA A 44 -8.74 -12.75 -7.72
C ALA A 44 -8.08 -13.95 -8.43
N ALA A 45 -6.75 -14.05 -8.37
CA ALA A 45 -6.00 -15.21 -8.86
C ALA A 45 -6.03 -16.42 -7.92
N GLY A 46 -6.78 -16.36 -6.81
CA GLY A 46 -7.00 -17.47 -5.89
C GLY A 46 -6.16 -17.45 -4.61
N ARG A 47 -5.40 -16.38 -4.34
CA ARG A 47 -4.66 -16.27 -3.07
C ARG A 47 -5.56 -16.01 -1.88
N THR A 48 -5.21 -16.59 -0.74
CA THR A 48 -5.97 -16.44 0.50
C THR A 48 -5.60 -15.16 1.25
N ALA A 49 -6.47 -14.75 2.20
CA ALA A 49 -6.19 -13.62 3.07
C ALA A 49 -4.92 -13.83 3.92
N GLU A 50 -4.66 -15.06 4.34
CA GLU A 50 -3.46 -15.45 5.11
C GLU A 50 -2.17 -15.29 4.30
N GLU A 51 -2.19 -15.74 3.04
CA GLU A 51 -1.06 -15.56 2.12
C GLU A 51 -0.79 -14.08 1.86
N MET A 52 -1.84 -13.28 1.68
CA MET A 52 -1.69 -11.84 1.47
C MET A 52 -1.20 -11.11 2.72
N ALA A 53 -1.60 -11.55 3.90
CA ALA A 53 -1.10 -11.02 5.16
C ALA A 53 0.41 -11.30 5.31
N LEU A 54 0.84 -12.51 4.99
CA LEU A 54 2.25 -12.91 5.01
C LEU A 54 3.10 -12.12 4.01
N VAL A 55 2.64 -11.99 2.76
CA VAL A 55 3.35 -11.24 1.71
C VAL A 55 3.51 -9.77 2.07
N ASN A 56 2.47 -9.15 2.64
CA ASN A 56 2.48 -7.73 3.00
C ASN A 56 3.03 -7.47 4.40
N ARG A 57 3.40 -8.52 5.16
CA ARG A 57 3.87 -8.45 6.54
C ARG A 57 2.92 -7.68 7.46
N VAL A 58 1.63 -7.96 7.31
CA VAL A 58 0.54 -7.38 8.11
C VAL A 58 -0.22 -8.48 8.85
N PRO A 59 -0.93 -8.15 9.94
CA PRO A 59 -1.86 -9.07 10.57
C PRO A 59 -2.98 -9.49 9.60
N VAL A 60 -3.46 -10.73 9.70
CA VAL A 60 -4.58 -11.23 8.90
C VAL A 60 -5.84 -10.36 9.07
N MET A 61 -6.08 -9.89 10.29
CA MET A 61 -7.20 -8.99 10.60
C MET A 61 -7.20 -7.69 9.75
N GLU A 62 -6.04 -7.17 9.35
CA GLU A 62 -5.98 -5.99 8.47
C GLU A 62 -6.44 -6.32 7.05
N VAL A 63 -6.12 -7.52 6.56
CA VAL A 63 -6.62 -8.02 5.27
C VAL A 63 -8.12 -8.29 5.36
N GLU A 64 -8.61 -8.87 6.45
CA GLU A 64 -10.04 -9.06 6.68
C GLU A 64 -10.80 -7.72 6.76
N LYS A 65 -10.21 -6.71 7.40
CA LYS A 65 -10.76 -5.36 7.43
C LYS A 65 -10.82 -4.75 6.04
N LEU A 66 -9.77 -4.94 5.24
CA LEU A 66 -9.74 -4.51 3.84
C LEU A 66 -10.81 -5.22 3.00
N LEU A 67 -11.08 -6.50 3.26
CA LEU A 67 -12.14 -7.25 2.59
C LEU A 67 -13.55 -6.75 2.93
N ARG A 68 -13.71 -5.98 4.01
CA ARG A 68 -14.98 -5.33 4.38
C ARG A 68 -15.13 -3.93 3.77
N ASP A 69 -14.09 -3.38 3.15
CA ASP A 69 -14.13 -2.10 2.46
C ASP A 69 -14.88 -2.26 1.12
N GLU A 70 -15.95 -1.49 0.92
CA GLU A 70 -16.81 -1.56 -0.27
C GLU A 70 -16.04 -1.27 -1.56
N GLU A 71 -15.18 -0.24 -1.55
CA GLU A 71 -14.37 0.12 -2.72
C GLU A 71 -13.42 -1.03 -3.09
N PHE A 72 -12.91 -1.72 -2.07
CA PHE A 72 -12.02 -2.86 -2.28
C PHE A 72 -12.78 -4.09 -2.79
N GLN A 73 -14.00 -4.32 -2.33
CA GLN A 73 -14.86 -5.39 -2.85
C GLN A 73 -15.22 -5.16 -4.31
N GLU A 74 -15.52 -3.92 -4.72
CA GLU A 74 -15.75 -3.59 -6.15
C GLU A 74 -14.51 -3.88 -6.99
N LEU A 75 -13.33 -3.48 -6.49
CA LEU A 75 -12.06 -3.75 -7.15
C LEU A 75 -11.79 -5.25 -7.28
N LEU A 76 -12.09 -6.02 -6.24
CA LEU A 76 -11.96 -7.47 -6.23
C LEU A 76 -12.93 -8.11 -7.24
N ARG A 77 -14.20 -7.70 -7.28
CA ARG A 77 -15.17 -8.16 -8.28
C ARG A 77 -14.70 -7.91 -9.70
N HIS A 78 -14.18 -6.71 -9.98
CA HIS A 78 -13.62 -6.37 -11.29
C HIS A 78 -12.49 -7.33 -11.69
N TYR A 79 -11.51 -7.54 -10.81
CA TYR A 79 -10.38 -8.42 -11.14
C TYR A 79 -10.77 -9.90 -11.17
N SER A 80 -11.75 -10.33 -10.38
CA SER A 80 -12.30 -11.69 -10.47
C SER A 80 -13.02 -11.91 -11.80
N ALA A 81 -13.76 -10.92 -12.30
CA ALA A 81 -14.38 -10.99 -13.62
C ALA A 81 -13.31 -11.08 -14.73
N VAL A 82 -12.26 -10.25 -14.67
CA VAL A 82 -11.13 -10.33 -15.60
C VAL A 82 -10.42 -11.69 -15.50
N ALA A 83 -10.18 -12.19 -14.28
CA ALA A 83 -9.58 -13.50 -14.07
C ALA A 83 -10.47 -14.66 -14.55
N SER A 84 -11.79 -14.46 -14.69
CA SER A 84 -12.67 -15.49 -15.24
C SER A 84 -12.67 -15.55 -16.78
N LEU A 85 -12.11 -14.53 -17.46
CA LEU A 85 -12.03 -14.51 -18.92
C LEU A 85 -11.10 -15.61 -19.45
N PRO A 86 -11.36 -16.13 -20.66
CA PRO A 86 -10.44 -17.00 -21.39
C PRO A 86 -9.07 -16.34 -21.53
N TYR A 87 -8.00 -17.13 -21.56
CA TYR A 87 -6.62 -16.59 -21.63
C TYR A 87 -6.40 -15.64 -22.81
N GLU A 88 -7.12 -15.86 -23.92
CA GLU A 88 -7.06 -15.02 -25.14
C GLU A 88 -7.66 -13.61 -24.94
N GLU A 89 -8.46 -13.41 -23.90
CA GLU A 89 -9.20 -12.17 -23.61
C GLU A 89 -8.74 -11.49 -22.29
N ARG A 90 -7.73 -12.03 -21.61
CA ARG A 90 -7.15 -11.49 -20.37
C ARG A 90 -6.07 -10.45 -20.65
#